data_AF-X1M171-F1
#
_entry.id   AF-X1M171-F1
#
_cell.length_a   1.000
_cell.length_b   1.000
_cell.length_c   1.000
_cell.angle_alpha   90.00
_cell.angle_beta   90.00
_cell.angle_gamma   90.00
#
_symmetry.space_group_name_H-M   'P 1'
#
loop_
_entity.id
_entity.type
_entity.pdbx_description
1 polymer ?
#
loop_
_entity_poly.entity_id
_entity_poly.type
_entity_poly.pdbx_seq_one_letter_code
_entity_poly.pdbx_strand_id
1 'polypeptide(L)'
;MNILLMDGVTYEEWMPENEDQFETVVKKHAKEIFGEQSVYLDIKTKLKSELGTSSIPDGFVIFFGDSPHWRIVEVELSWHPLHDHIVSQVGRFISGIENTSTQKKIVDTIYNEIAKDDLIRW
;
A
#
# COMPACT_ATOMS: atom_id res chain seq x y z
N MET A 1 -9.84 -9.09 25.57
CA MET A 1 -8.41 -9.40 25.46
C MET A 1 -8.30 -10.72 24.75
N ASN A 2 -8.01 -10.69 23.46
CA ASN A 2 -7.85 -11.89 22.66
C ASN A 2 -6.36 -12.23 22.61
N ILE A 3 -6.04 -13.46 23.00
CA ILE A 3 -4.68 -13.96 23.08
C ILE A 3 -4.56 -15.13 22.10
N LEU A 4 -3.52 -15.11 21.27
CA LEU A 4 -3.18 -16.17 20.35
C LEU A 4 -1.85 -16.80 20.78
N LEU A 5 -1.81 -18.12 20.97
CA LEU A 5 -0.58 -18.87 21.23
C LEU A 5 -0.20 -19.63 19.96
N MET A 6 0.98 -19.35 19.41
CA MET A 6 1.51 -20.01 18.21
C MET A 6 2.99 -20.29 18.42
N ASP A 7 3.43 -21.53 18.20
CA ASP A 7 4.83 -21.96 18.34
C ASP A 7 5.49 -21.61 19.69
N GLY A 8 4.70 -21.59 20.77
CA GLY A 8 5.17 -21.22 22.12
C GLY A 8 5.33 -19.70 22.33
N VAL A 9 4.93 -18.89 21.36
CA VAL A 9 4.89 -17.42 21.45
C VAL A 9 3.45 -16.96 21.67
N THR A 10 3.27 -16.08 22.64
CA THR A 10 1.99 -15.46 22.96
C THR A 10 1.87 -14.12 22.25
N TYR A 11 0.79 -13.93 21.51
CA TYR A 11 0.44 -12.70 20.80
C TYR A 11 -0.81 -12.11 21.44
N GLU A 12 -0.79 -10.79 21.62
CA GLU A 12 -1.94 -10.02 22.07
C GLU A 12 -2.53 -9.28 20.87
N GLU A 13 -3.85 -9.35 20.74
CA GLU A 13 -4.55 -8.55 19.74
C GLU A 13 -4.34 -7.07 20.04
N TRP A 14 -3.81 -6.36 19.05
CA TRP A 14 -3.67 -4.93 19.07
C TRP A 14 -4.64 -4.33 18.06
N MET A 15 -5.38 -3.31 18.50
CA MET A 15 -6.27 -2.54 17.63
C MET A 15 -5.70 -1.13 17.45
N PRO A 16 -5.46 -0.68 16.21
CA PRO A 16 -5.05 0.69 15.95
C PRO A 16 -6.14 1.69 16.39
N GLU A 17 -5.73 2.84 16.90
CA GLU A 17 -6.65 3.93 17.28
C GLU A 17 -7.15 4.70 16.05
N ASN A 18 -6.33 4.76 15.00
CA ASN A 18 -6.58 5.49 13.75
C ASN A 18 -5.77 4.88 12.58
N GLU A 19 -6.03 5.36 11.36
CA GLU A 19 -5.39 4.88 10.14
C GLU A 19 -3.90 5.19 10.10
N ASP A 20 -3.46 6.37 10.56
CA ASP A 20 -2.03 6.72 10.62
C ASP A 20 -1.21 5.70 11.43
N GLN A 21 -1.75 5.28 12.58
CA GLN A 21 -1.13 4.27 13.42
C GLN A 21 -1.15 2.90 12.73
N PHE A 22 -2.23 2.58 12.03
CA PHE A 22 -2.35 1.32 11.31
C PHE A 22 -1.35 1.26 10.14
N GLU A 23 -1.26 2.32 9.34
CA GLU A 23 -0.29 2.48 8.26
C GLU A 23 1.15 2.27 8.75
N THR A 24 1.49 2.85 9.91
CA THR A 24 2.82 2.69 10.52
C THR A 24 3.12 1.22 10.82
N VAL A 25 2.15 0.47 11.31
CA VAL A 25 2.30 -0.97 11.60
C VAL A 25 2.37 -1.78 10.30
N VAL A 26 1.55 -1.47 9.30
CA VAL A 26 1.61 -2.11 7.97
C VAL A 26 2.98 -1.91 7.35
N LYS A 27 3.53 -0.70 7.39
CA LYS A 27 4.88 -0.40 6.89
C LYS A 27 5.94 -1.21 7.64
N LYS A 28 5.86 -1.24 8.97
CA LYS A 28 6.83 -1.94 9.81
C LYS A 28 6.84 -3.45 9.56
N HIS A 29 5.68 -4.03 9.30
CA HIS A 29 5.48 -5.47 9.12
C HIS A 29 5.16 -5.85 7.68
N ALA A 30 5.62 -5.04 6.72
CA ALA A 30 5.26 -5.21 5.32
C ALA A 30 5.74 -6.56 4.74
N LYS A 31 6.88 -7.09 5.23
CA LYS A 31 7.42 -8.38 4.80
C LYS A 31 6.56 -9.54 5.31
N GLU A 32 6.06 -9.44 6.52
CA GLU A 32 5.17 -10.42 7.12
C GLU A 32 3.78 -10.41 6.47
N ILE A 33 3.31 -9.23 6.04
CA ILE A 33 1.99 -9.06 5.40
C ILE A 33 2.02 -9.48 3.92
N PHE A 34 3.02 -9.03 3.16
CA PHE A 34 3.08 -9.21 1.69
C PHE A 34 4.06 -10.31 1.26
N GLY A 35 4.84 -10.85 2.18
CA GLY A 35 5.81 -11.91 1.94
C GLY A 35 7.21 -11.41 1.58
N GLU A 36 8.19 -12.30 1.71
CA GLU A 36 9.62 -11.99 1.53
C GLU A 36 9.97 -11.51 0.11
N GLN A 37 9.30 -12.07 -0.91
CA GLN A 37 9.46 -11.69 -2.32
C GLN A 37 8.60 -10.48 -2.68
N SER A 38 8.51 -9.49 -1.80
CA SER A 38 7.81 -8.24 -2.06
C SER A 38 8.61 -7.03 -1.56
N VAL A 39 8.38 -5.86 -2.15
CA VAL A 39 8.87 -4.58 -1.64
C VAL A 39 7.68 -3.65 -1.50
N TYR A 40 7.40 -3.23 -0.28
CA TYR A 40 6.43 -2.20 0.03
C TYR A 40 7.10 -0.82 -0.05
N LEU A 41 6.41 0.08 -0.73
CA LEU A 41 6.83 1.44 -1.00
C LEU A 41 5.80 2.38 -0.37
N ASP A 42 6.17 2.96 0.76
CA ASP A 42 5.43 4.03 1.44
C ASP A 42 5.62 5.35 0.68
N ILE A 43 4.98 5.43 -0.50
CA ILE A 43 5.05 6.59 -1.38
C ILE A 43 3.65 7.10 -1.70
N LYS A 44 3.33 8.28 -1.16
CA LYS A 44 2.06 8.96 -1.39
C LYS A 44 2.05 9.67 -2.76
N THR A 45 1.74 8.93 -3.83
CA THR A 45 1.66 9.48 -5.20
C THR A 45 0.22 9.76 -5.63
N LYS A 46 -0.10 11.03 -5.91
CA LYS A 46 -1.43 11.42 -6.39
C LYS A 46 -1.78 10.79 -7.73
N LEU A 47 -2.82 9.96 -7.73
CA LEU A 47 -3.47 9.35 -8.89
C LEU A 47 -4.54 10.31 -9.41
N LYS A 48 -4.44 10.71 -10.69
CA LYS A 48 -5.38 11.64 -11.32
C LYS A 48 -6.03 10.97 -12.53
N SER A 49 -7.35 10.97 -12.59
CA SER A 49 -8.10 10.50 -13.74
C SER A 49 -8.13 11.55 -14.85
N GLU A 50 -8.51 11.13 -16.06
CA GLU A 50 -8.75 12.05 -17.18
C GLU A 50 -9.87 13.06 -16.90
N LEU A 51 -10.86 12.67 -16.10
CA LEU A 51 -11.99 13.51 -15.67
C LEU A 51 -11.62 14.48 -14.53
N GLY A 52 -10.35 14.52 -14.11
CA GLY A 52 -9.85 15.45 -13.11
C GLY A 52 -10.08 15.04 -11.65
N THR A 53 -10.73 13.90 -11.41
CA THR A 53 -10.82 13.31 -10.07
C THR A 53 -9.45 12.79 -9.65
N SER A 54 -9.17 12.83 -8.34
CA SER A 54 -7.89 12.35 -7.82
C SER A 54 -8.02 11.71 -6.46
N SER A 55 -7.14 10.76 -6.19
CA SER A 55 -6.93 10.15 -4.87
C SER A 55 -5.44 9.90 -4.65
N ILE A 56 -5.03 9.75 -3.40
CA ILE A 56 -3.65 9.44 -3.02
C ILE A 56 -3.74 8.12 -2.26
N PRO A 57 -3.10 7.05 -2.74
CA PRO A 57 -3.07 5.80 -2.02
C PRO A 57 -2.06 5.85 -0.88
N ASP A 58 -2.18 4.90 0.04
CA ASP A 58 -1.26 4.81 1.16
C ASP A 58 0.10 4.23 0.80
N GLY A 59 0.16 3.40 -0.23
CA GLY A 59 1.42 2.95 -0.79
C GLY A 59 1.26 2.05 -1.99
N PHE A 60 2.39 1.47 -2.39
CA PHE A 60 2.46 0.48 -3.46
C PHE A 60 3.23 -0.73 -2.96
N VAL A 61 2.89 -1.91 -3.46
CA VAL A 61 3.70 -3.11 -3.23
C VAL A 61 4.05 -3.74 -4.57
N ILE A 62 5.32 -4.10 -4.74
CA ILE A 62 5.83 -4.82 -5.90
C ILE A 62 6.13 -6.23 -5.44
N PHE A 63 5.51 -7.22 -6.09
CA PHE A 63 5.77 -8.63 -5.88
C PHE A 63 6.76 -9.11 -6.93
N PHE A 64 7.80 -9.80 -6.47
CA PHE A 64 8.80 -10.46 -7.27
C PHE A 64 8.51 -11.96 -7.31
N GLY A 65 8.92 -12.64 -8.39
CA GLY A 65 8.69 -14.07 -8.57
C GLY A 65 8.43 -14.39 -10.03
N ASP A 66 7.83 -15.55 -10.29
CA ASP A 66 7.57 -16.05 -11.64
C ASP A 66 6.60 -15.17 -12.44
N SER A 67 5.71 -14.46 -11.73
CA SER A 67 4.75 -13.52 -12.32
C SER A 67 4.82 -12.18 -11.57
N PRO A 68 5.79 -11.32 -11.90
CA PRO A 68 5.97 -10.06 -11.21
C PRO A 68 4.79 -9.13 -11.48
N HIS A 69 4.24 -8.57 -10.41
CA HIS A 69 3.13 -7.64 -10.49
C HIS A 69 3.17 -6.66 -9.33
N TRP A 70 2.44 -5.56 -9.45
CA TRP A 70 2.31 -4.58 -8.37
C TRP A 70 0.84 -4.44 -7.93
N ARG A 71 0.65 -3.86 -6.76
CA ARG A 71 -0.67 -3.49 -6.21
C ARG A 71 -0.59 -2.10 -5.60
N ILE A 72 -1.73 -1.42 -5.57
CA ILE A 72 -1.96 -0.22 -4.77
C ILE A 72 -2.44 -0.69 -3.38
N VAL A 73 -1.95 -0.05 -2.33
CA VAL A 73 -2.33 -0.35 -0.95
C VAL A 73 -3.08 0.85 -0.37
N GLU A 74 -4.22 0.57 0.25
CA GLU A 74 -4.99 1.50 1.08
C GLU A 74 -5.24 0.82 2.43
N VAL A 75 -5.06 1.55 3.53
CA VAL A 75 -5.16 1.05 4.90
C VAL A 75 -6.35 1.71 5.57
N GLU A 76 -7.41 0.93 5.79
CA GLU A 76 -8.68 1.44 6.30
C GLU A 76 -9.14 0.67 7.55
N LEU A 77 -9.71 1.38 8.51
CA LEU A 77 -10.28 0.77 9.71
C LEU A 77 -11.69 0.23 9.48
N SER A 78 -11.96 -1.00 9.95
CA SER A 78 -13.21 -1.70 9.66
C SER A 78 -14.45 -1.22 10.42
N TRP A 79 -14.33 -0.27 11.36
CA TRP A 79 -15.41 0.14 12.27
C TRP A 79 -16.17 1.41 11.88
N HIS A 80 -15.78 2.08 10.81
CA HIS A 80 -16.55 3.18 10.21
C HIS A 80 -17.16 2.71 8.87
N PRO A 81 -17.96 3.50 8.11
CA PRO A 81 -18.61 3.00 6.89
C PRO A 81 -17.61 2.71 5.77
N LEU A 82 -16.90 1.59 5.91
CA LEU A 82 -15.82 1.11 5.06
C LEU A 82 -16.26 0.99 3.61
N HIS A 83 -17.51 0.58 3.39
CA HIS A 83 -18.07 0.44 2.05
C HIS A 83 -18.07 1.76 1.27
N ASP A 84 -18.43 2.89 1.90
CA ASP A 84 -18.62 4.14 1.17
C ASP A 84 -17.28 4.82 0.85
N HIS A 85 -16.33 4.72 1.77
CA HIS A 85 -15.00 5.30 1.63
C HIS A 85 -14.13 4.49 0.65
N ILE A 86 -13.97 3.19 0.91
CA ILE A 86 -13.10 2.33 0.10
C ILE A 86 -13.58 2.21 -1.34
N VAL A 87 -14.88 2.08 -1.59
CA VAL A 87 -15.39 1.97 -2.97
C VAL A 87 -15.07 3.23 -3.77
N SER A 88 -15.20 4.42 -3.15
CA SER A 88 -14.86 5.69 -3.78
C SER A 88 -13.35 5.82 -4.04
N GLN A 89 -12.50 5.46 -3.08
CA GLN A 89 -11.05 5.47 -3.23
C GLN A 89 -10.58 4.51 -4.33
N VAL A 90 -11.01 3.25 -4.26
CA VAL A 90 -10.67 2.20 -5.25
C VAL A 90 -11.13 2.61 -6.65
N GLY A 91 -12.36 3.13 -6.79
CA GLY A 91 -12.86 3.63 -8.07
C GLY A 91 -11.98 4.74 -8.65
N ARG A 92 -11.53 5.69 -7.82
CA ARG A 92 -10.60 6.76 -8.24
C ARG A 92 -9.22 6.23 -8.60
N PHE A 93 -8.75 5.19 -7.92
CA PHE A 93 -7.49 4.54 -8.27
C PHE A 93 -7.57 3.87 -9.63
N ILE A 94 -8.63 3.10 -9.90
CA ILE A 94 -8.86 2.46 -11.21
C ILE A 94 -8.90 3.51 -12.32
N SER A 95 -9.73 4.54 -12.20
CA SER A 95 -9.80 5.61 -13.20
C SER A 95 -8.49 6.42 -13.31
N GLY A 96 -7.71 6.49 -12.22
CA GLY A 96 -6.41 7.14 -12.21
C GLY A 96 -5.35 6.35 -12.98
N ILE A 97 -5.32 5.02 -12.83
CA ILE A 97 -4.35 4.16 -13.53
C ILE A 97 -4.71 3.94 -15.00
N GLU A 98 -5.95 4.19 -15.43
CA GLU A 98 -6.31 4.19 -16.86
C GLU A 98 -5.62 5.36 -17.61
N ASN A 99 -5.30 6.45 -16.92
CA ASN A 99 -4.60 7.59 -17.50
C ASN A 99 -3.10 7.30 -17.67
N THR A 100 -2.62 7.25 -18.91
CA THR A 100 -1.22 6.96 -19.25
C THR A 100 -0.22 7.95 -18.63
N SER A 101 -0.58 9.24 -18.50
CA SER A 101 0.29 10.23 -17.87
C SER A 101 0.45 9.98 -16.36
N THR A 102 -0.62 9.51 -15.70
CA THR A 102 -0.60 9.09 -14.30
C THR A 102 0.21 7.82 -14.14
N GLN A 103 0.05 6.82 -15.01
CA GLN A 103 0.89 5.61 -15.00
C GLN A 103 2.37 5.95 -15.09
N LYS A 104 2.75 6.80 -16.05
CA LYS A 104 4.15 7.24 -16.20
C LYS A 104 4.65 7.91 -14.93
N LYS A 105 3.85 8.79 -14.32
CA LYS A 105 4.21 9.43 -13.06
C LYS A 105 4.43 8.44 -11.91
N ILE A 106 3.60 7.40 -11.80
CA ILE A 106 3.78 6.34 -10.80
C ILE A 106 5.12 5.64 -11.03
N VAL A 107 5.38 5.20 -12.27
CA VAL A 107 6.63 4.51 -12.64
C VAL A 107 7.85 5.37 -12.35
N ASP A 108 7.84 6.63 -12.79
CA ASP A 108 8.94 7.57 -12.56
C ASP A 108 9.16 7.79 -11.05
N THR A 109 8.08 7.88 -10.27
CA THR A 109 8.16 8.09 -8.83
C THR A 109 8.75 6.87 -8.11
N ILE A 110 8.25 5.68 -8.42
CA ILE A 110 8.77 4.41 -7.88
C ILE A 110 10.25 4.25 -8.25
N TYR A 111 10.60 4.47 -9.52
CA TYR A 111 11.97 4.35 -10.00
C TYR A 111 12.91 5.31 -9.27
N ASN A 112 12.51 6.58 -9.11
CA ASN A 112 13.31 7.57 -8.41
C ASN A 112 13.49 7.23 -6.93
N GLU A 113 12.49 6.66 -6.27
CA GLU A 113 12.61 6.27 -4.87
C GLU A 113 13.57 5.09 -4.71
N ILE A 114 13.45 4.08 -5.57
CA ILE A 114 14.38 2.94 -5.63
C ILE A 114 15.81 3.43 -5.94
N ALA A 115 15.98 4.42 -6.82
CA ALA A 115 17.30 4.91 -7.21
C ALA A 115 17.98 5.80 -6.15
N LYS A 116 17.22 6.40 -5.23
CA LYS A 116 17.76 7.16 -4.08
C LYS A 116 18.27 6.24 -3.00
N ASP A 117 17.61 5.11 -2.82
CA ASP A 117 18.05 4.07 -1.91
C ASP A 117 19.22 3.35 -2.60
N ASP A 118 20.46 3.64 -2.19
CA ASP A 118 21.69 3.04 -2.77
C ASP A 118 21.70 1.49 -2.77
N LEU A 119 20.64 0.84 -2.26
CA LEU A 119 20.34 -0.59 -2.30
C LEU A 119 20.37 -1.23 -3.70
N ILE A 120 20.17 -0.47 -4.79
CA ILE A 120 20.17 -1.02 -6.16
C ILE A 120 21.13 -0.25 -7.08
N ARG A 121 22.38 -0.03 -6.65
CA ARG A 121 23.49 0.22 -7.57
C ARG A 121 24.21 -1.10 -7.82
N TRP A 122 23.93 -1.71 -8.97
CA TRP A 122 24.72 -2.81 -9.52
C TRP A 122 25.96 -2.25 -10.21
#